data_AF-A0A8T4Q0Z4-F1
#
_entry.id   AF-A0A8T4Q0Z4-F1
#
_cell.length_a   1.000
_cell.length_b   1.000
_cell.length_c   1.000
_cell.angle_alpha   90.00
_cell.angle_beta   90.00
_cell.angle_gamma   90.00
#
_symmetry.space_group_name_H-M   'P 1'
#
loop_
_entity.id
_entity.type
_entity.pdbx_description
1 polymer ?
#
loop_
_entity_poly.entity_id
_entity_poly.type
_entity_poly.pdbx_seq_one_letter_code
_entity_poly.pdbx_strand_id
1 'polypeptide(L)' 'MKLFNGIKKGFQNFGSSITILINSILLLVVYIFGVGLTSLLAKVAGKKFMNIKTSKKTESYWEDYNSKKKSMDEHYRQF' A
#
# COMPACT_ATOMS: atom_id res chain seq x y z
N MET A 1 -24.58 40.73 -10.91
CA MET A 1 -23.63 40.26 -9.86
C MET A 1 -23.46 38.73 -9.78
N LYS A 2 -24.46 37.90 -10.14
CA LYS A 2 -24.35 36.42 -10.08
C LYS A 2 -23.30 35.79 -11.01
N LEU A 3 -23.11 36.34 -12.21
CA LEU A 3 -22.13 35.87 -13.21
C LEU A 3 -20.68 35.93 -12.71
N PHE A 4 -20.27 37.05 -12.08
CA PHE A 4 -18.93 37.21 -11.54
C PHE A 4 -18.61 36.21 -10.42
N ASN A 5 -19.58 35.89 -9.57
CA ASN A 5 -19.42 34.88 -8.53
C ASN A 5 -19.25 33.48 -9.11
N GLY A 6 -19.98 33.15 -10.19
CA GLY A 6 -19.81 31.90 -10.93
C GLY A 6 -18.43 31.76 -11.55
N ILE A 7 -17.96 32.81 -12.23
CA ILE A 7 -16.62 32.85 -12.86
C ILE A 7 -15.52 32.70 -11.80
N LYS A 8 -15.63 33.42 -10.68
CA LYS A 8 -14.67 33.31 -9.56
C LYS A 8 -14.61 31.89 -8.99
N LYS A 9 -15.77 31.26 -8.78
CA LYS A 9 -15.85 29.89 -8.27
C LYS A 9 -15.29 28.87 -9.26
N GLY A 10 -15.54 29.07 -10.56
CA GLY A 10 -14.96 28.26 -11.63
C GLY A 10 -13.44 28.34 -11.66
N PHE A 11 -12.87 29.55 -11.57
CA PHE A 11 -11.43 29.77 -11.50
C PHE A 11 -10.78 29.15 -10.27
N GLN A 12 -11.43 29.26 -9.11
CA GLN A 12 -10.95 28.65 -7.87
C GLN A 12 -10.91 27.12 -7.96
N ASN A 13 -11.96 26.51 -8.51
CA ASN A 13 -12.00 25.06 -8.73
C ASN A 13 -10.95 24.62 -9.75
N PHE A 14 -10.78 25.36 -10.85
CA PHE A 14 -9.75 25.08 -11.85
C PHE A 14 -8.34 25.12 -11.25
N GLY A 15 -8.02 26.17 -10.48
CA GLY A 15 -6.74 26.28 -9.79
C GLY A 15 -6.51 25.13 -8.80
N SER A 16 -7.54 24.71 -8.07
CA SER A 16 -7.48 23.55 -7.18
C SER A 16 -7.19 22.25 -7.95
N SER A 17 -7.90 22.00 -9.05
CA SER A 17 -7.66 20.82 -9.90
C SER A 17 -6.24 20.78 -10.48
N ILE A 18 -5.74 21.92 -10.97
CA ILE A 18 -4.36 22.03 -11.47
C ILE A 18 -3.35 21.79 -10.34
N THR A 19 -3.60 22.31 -9.14
CA THR A 19 -2.74 22.09 -7.97
C THR A 19 -2.64 20.61 -7.62
N ILE A 20 -3.78 19.90 -7.60
CA ILE A 20 -3.82 18.46 -7.35
C ILE A 20 -3.06 17.70 -8.45
N LEU A 21 -3.26 18.08 -9.71
CA LEU A 21 -2.58 17.45 -10.85
C LEU A 21 -1.06 17.59 -10.73
N ILE A 22 -0.57 18.82 -10.52
CA ILE A 22 0.86 19.11 -10.40
C ILE A 22 1.46 18.38 -9.21
N ASN A 23 0.81 18.42 -8.04
CA ASN A 23 1.30 17.71 -6.86
C ASN A 23 1.33 16.20 -7.07
N SER A 24 0.36 15.64 -7.79
CA SER A 24 0.33 14.21 -8.10
C SER A 24 1.48 13.81 -9.03
N ILE A 25 1.76 14.64 -10.05
CA ILE A 25 2.91 14.42 -10.95
C ILE A 25 4.22 14.54 -10.18
N LEU A 26 4.36 15.56 -9.32
CA LEU A 26 5.55 15.74 -8.50
C LEU A 26 5.79 14.56 -7.57
N LEU A 27 4.72 14.09 -6.89
CA LEU A 27 4.77 12.91 -6.02
C LEU A 27 5.13 11.65 -6.81
N LEU A 28 4.59 11.47 -8.02
CA LEU A 28 4.94 10.34 -8.88
C LEU A 28 6.43 10.32 -9.19
N VAL A 29 6.98 11.46 -9.59
CA VAL A 29 8.42 11.60 -9.89
C VAL A 29 9.24 11.30 -8.64
N VAL A 30 8.92 11.91 -7.49
CA VAL A 30 9.62 11.66 -6.22
C VAL A 30 9.51 10.19 -5.80
N TYR A 31 8.38 9.54 -6.04
CA TYR A 31 8.21 8.13 -5.71
C TYR A 31 9.08 7.23 -6.59
N ILE A 32 9.09 7.46 -7.91
CA ILE A 32 9.90 6.68 -8.85
C ILE A 32 11.39 6.88 -8.57
N PHE A 33 11.86 8.12 -8.43
CA PHE A 33 13.28 8.39 -8.24
C PHE A 33 13.75 8.21 -6.80
N GLY A 34 12.93 8.55 -5.81
CA GLY A 34 13.26 8.38 -4.40
C GLY A 34 13.10 6.92 -3.97
N VAL A 35 11.88 6.37 -4.07
CA VAL A 35 11.61 4.99 -3.63
C VAL A 35 12.15 3.97 -4.64
N GLY A 36 11.99 4.21 -5.94
CA GLY A 36 12.51 3.30 -6.96
C GLY A 36 14.03 3.17 -6.93
N LEU A 37 14.77 4.29 -6.86
CA LEU A 37 16.24 4.22 -6.78
C LEU A 37 16.71 3.60 -5.46
N THR A 38 16.10 3.94 -4.33
CA THR A 38 16.45 3.31 -3.04
C THR A 38 16.17 1.81 -3.06
N SER A 39 15.07 1.37 -3.67
CA SER A 39 14.75 -0.05 -3.84
C SER A 39 15.77 -0.78 -4.72
N LEU A 40 16.22 -0.13 -5.81
CA LEU A 40 17.25 -0.65 -6.71
C LEU A 40 18.58 -0.81 -5.96
N LEU A 41 19.00 0.23 -5.24
CA LEU A 41 20.23 0.22 -4.45
C LEU A 41 20.20 -0.85 -3.35
N ALA A 42 19.08 -0.97 -2.63
CA ALA A 42 18.96 -2.00 -1.60
C ALA A 42 18.88 -3.41 -2.18
N LYS A 43 18.33 -3.60 -3.40
CA LYS A 43 18.43 -4.87 -4.14
C LYS A 43 19.88 -5.21 -4.50
N VAL A 44 20.67 -4.24 -4.95
CA VAL A 44 22.11 -4.41 -5.22
C VAL A 44 22.87 -4.72 -3.93
N ALA A 45 22.52 -4.08 -2.81
CA ALA A 45 23.09 -4.36 -1.48
C ALA A 45 22.59 -5.69 -0.85
N GLY A 46 21.84 -6.51 -1.59
CA GLY A 46 21.34 -7.80 -1.12
C GLY A 46 20.20 -7.74 -0.10
N LYS A 47 19.64 -6.55 0.19
CA LYS A 47 18.47 -6.41 1.05
C LYS A 47 17.19 -6.76 0.27
N LYS A 48 16.58 -7.89 0.63
CA LYS A 48 15.29 -8.32 0.08
C LYS A 48 14.15 -7.59 0.82
N PHE A 49 13.49 -6.65 0.16
CA PHE A 49 12.25 -6.07 0.66
C PHE A 49 11.16 -7.12 0.57
N MET A 50 10.69 -7.58 1.73
CA MET A 50 9.85 -8.77 1.90
C MET A 50 10.49 -10.06 1.40
N ASN A 51 10.51 -11.06 2.29
CA ASN A 51 10.79 -12.43 1.94
C ASN A 51 9.60 -12.93 1.11
N ILE A 52 9.54 -12.56 -0.18
CA ILE A 52 8.57 -13.08 -1.16
C ILE A 52 8.95 -14.56 -1.38
N LYS A 53 8.70 -15.37 -0.36
CA LYS A 53 8.60 -16.81 -0.50
C LYS A 53 7.22 -17.03 -1.10
N THR A 54 7.09 -16.85 -2.41
CA THR A 54 6.03 -17.51 -3.19
C THR A 54 6.39 -19.00 -3.26
N SER A 55 6.58 -19.60 -2.08
CA SER A 55 6.83 -21.01 -1.95
C SER A 55 5.47 -21.65 -2.07
N LYS A 56 5.22 -22.38 -3.15
CA LYS A 56 4.12 -23.35 -3.20
C LYS A 56 4.14 -24.35 -2.02
N LYS A 57 5.24 -24.37 -1.24
CA LYS A 57 5.46 -25.20 -0.04
C LYS A 57 5.26 -24.48 1.29
N THR A 58 5.03 -23.16 1.33
CA THR A 58 4.51 -22.57 2.57
C THR A 58 3.00 -22.77 2.52
N GLU A 59 2.59 -23.99 2.87
CA GLU A 59 1.29 -24.20 3.48
C GLU A 59 1.10 -23.05 4.45
N SER A 60 -0.01 -22.34 4.29
CA SER A 60 -0.36 -21.19 5.10
C SER A 60 -0.12 -21.49 6.59
N TYR A 61 0.09 -20.45 7.41
CA TYR A 61 0.13 -20.58 8.88
C TYR A 61 -1.15 -21.22 9.50
N TRP A 62 -2.15 -21.53 8.67
CA TRP A 62 -3.28 -22.38 9.01
C TRP A 62 -2.83 -23.83 9.07
N GLU A 63 -2.63 -24.35 10.29
CA GLU A 63 -2.76 -25.80 10.50
C GLU A 63 -4.19 -26.21 10.10
N ASP A 64 -4.34 -27.31 9.36
CA ASP A 64 -5.64 -27.93 9.15
C ASP A 64 -6.25 -28.24 10.53
N TYR A 65 -7.27 -27.48 10.92
CA TYR A 65 -7.94 -27.61 12.21
C TYR A 65 -8.69 -28.94 12.27
N ASN A 66 -7.99 -30.00 12.62
CA ASN A 66 -8.56 -31.33 12.76
C ASN A 66 -9.05 -31.51 14.21
N SER A 67 -10.28 -31.04 14.46
CA SER A 67 -10.95 -31.03 15.77
C SER A 67 -11.12 -32.41 16.42
N LYS A 68 -10.80 -33.50 15.73
CA LYS A 68 -10.90 -34.87 16.24
C LYS A 68 -9.65 -35.39 16.95
N LYS A 69 -8.50 -34.70 16.90
CA LYS A 69 -7.20 -35.26 17.35
C LYS A 69 -6.48 -34.54 18.50
N LYS A 70 -6.95 -33.37 18.94
CA LYS A 70 -6.33 -32.63 20.06
C LYS A 70 -7.08 -32.90 21.37
N SER A 71 -6.34 -33.07 22.47
CA SER A 71 -6.92 -33.33 23.80
C SER A 71 -7.78 -32.13 24.25
N MET A 72 -8.82 -32.38 25.04
CA MET A 72 -9.74 -31.32 25.50
C MET A 72 -9.02 -30.15 26.18
N ASP A 73 -7.87 -30.39 26.82
CA ASP A 73 -7.08 -29.36 27.49
C ASP A 73 -6.53 -28.29 26.53
N GLU A 74 -6.29 -28.61 25.27
CA GLU A 74 -5.86 -27.62 24.27
C GLU A 74 -7.02 -26.76 23.75
N HIS A 75 -8.26 -27.28 23.76
CA HIS A 75 -9.46 -26.50 23.40
C HIS A 75 -9.77 -25.41 24.41
N TYR A 76 -9.57 -25.67 25.71
CA TYR A 76 -9.82 -24.67 26.76
C TYR A 76 -8.85 -23.48 26.74
N ARG A 77 -7.77 -23.55 25.97
CA ARG A 77 -6.78 -22.46 25.83
C ARG A 77 -7.01 -21.55 24.63
N GLN A 78 -8.04 -21.80 23.82
CA GLN A 78 -8.35 -21.01 22.62
C GLN A 78 -9.32 -19.84 22.86
N PHE A 79 -9.92 -19.77 24.05
CA PHE A 79 -10.69 -18.63 24.55
C PHE A 79 -9.98 -18.06 25.78
#